data_AF-A0A3M9NDB4-F1
#
_entry.id   AF-A0A3M9NDB4-F1
#
_cell.length_a   1.000
_cell.length_b   1.000
_cell.length_c   1.000
_cell.angle_alpha   90.00
_cell.angle_beta   90.00
_cell.angle_gamma   90.00
#
_symmetry.space_group_name_H-M   'P 1'
#
loop_
_entity.id
_entity.type
_entity.pdbx_description
1 polymer ?
#
loop_
_entity_poly.entity_id
_entity_poly.type
_entity_poly.pdbx_seq_one_letter_code
_entity_poly.pdbx_strand_id
1 'polypeptide(L)'
;MEKKIIFQLQKFLMKVFTSKRKSINDPVECVIIFLLIIGLLLIAGNLKQNFSWQIVYGYLFFLGWFSWTFVEYMFHRFVCHSKPINSANSKKDTFSHMHHHQHPTEIRLSTTTRFILIAGSLILIFFSIWLHDYFTIIVGFVCGFTIYNLTHWILHQKFSQKIFAKKVRYHIYHHCRYPQKCFGISITWWDDLFGTAPQKQDTISPKVVDLYFGKKIKKESVLKKEVLISALLLCAHFYSPAQEKVFQYDVIKNGNVIGFVNVSEKNKGNMLLLELKSTVKTTWLAFQYTSNITEKVVFEDGVMVYSFYYKNENGRETRVEAKKAGQYMNIVDNGHLDFNYQAPVTYNTVQLYCGCPGMDTKVYSNQFQQFLDIKKVAANRYRLRLPGNNYSYFNYKKGRCTQVDVERVLFTIHFVLRKETKLLQ
;
A
#
# COMPACT_ATOMS: atom_id res chain seq x y z
N MET A 1 -10.44 17.08 -38.69
CA MET A 1 -9.93 17.88 -37.56
C MET A 1 -8.90 17.11 -36.74
N GLU A 2 -9.21 15.87 -36.34
CA GLU A 2 -8.35 14.98 -35.54
C GLU A 2 -6.97 14.68 -36.17
N LYS A 3 -6.91 14.38 -37.48
CA LYS A 3 -5.62 14.11 -38.15
C LYS A 3 -4.66 15.31 -38.13
N LYS A 4 -5.19 16.53 -38.17
CA LYS A 4 -4.40 17.78 -38.11
C LYS A 4 -3.85 18.01 -36.69
N ILE A 5 -4.64 17.69 -35.67
CA ILE A 5 -4.25 17.76 -34.27
C ILE A 5 -3.16 16.70 -33.96
N ILE A 6 -3.36 15.44 -34.38
CA ILE A 6 -2.39 14.35 -34.19
C ILE A 6 -1.07 14.66 -34.88
N PHE A 7 -1.10 15.19 -36.11
CA PHE A 7 0.11 15.57 -36.84
C PHE A 7 0.86 16.74 -36.17
N GLN A 8 0.14 17.73 -35.64
CA GLN A 8 0.74 18.83 -34.87
C GLN A 8 1.34 18.33 -33.55
N LEU A 9 0.67 17.40 -32.86
CA LEU A 9 1.17 16.73 -31.66
C LEU A 9 2.43 15.91 -31.94
N GLN A 10 2.46 15.13 -33.02
CA GLN A 10 3.65 14.36 -33.42
C GLN A 10 4.83 15.28 -33.78
N LYS A 11 4.57 16.37 -34.50
CA LYS A 11 5.59 17.37 -34.84
C LYS A 11 6.11 18.10 -33.60
N PHE A 12 5.23 18.42 -32.65
CA PHE A 12 5.58 19.02 -31.36
C PHE A 12 6.41 18.05 -30.50
N LEU A 13 5.97 16.79 -30.34
CA LEU A 13 6.69 15.77 -29.60
C LEU A 13 8.07 15.50 -30.21
N MET A 14 8.16 15.34 -31.53
CA MET A 14 9.46 15.21 -32.19
C MET A 14 10.35 16.42 -31.92
N LYS A 15 9.83 17.66 -31.97
CA LYS A 15 10.60 18.87 -31.65
C LYS A 15 11.10 18.91 -30.20
N VAL A 16 10.27 18.47 -29.24
CA VAL A 16 10.63 18.37 -27.82
C VAL A 16 11.76 17.35 -27.59
N PHE A 17 11.69 16.18 -28.23
CA PHE A 17 12.68 15.12 -28.04
C PHE A 17 13.94 15.25 -28.92
N THR A 18 13.91 16.01 -30.02
CA THR A 18 15.04 16.20 -30.96
C THR A 18 15.77 17.54 -30.81
N SER A 19 15.23 18.49 -30.05
CA SER A 19 15.85 19.79 -29.83
C SER A 19 17.10 19.66 -28.94
N LYS A 20 18.27 19.89 -29.53
CA LYS A 20 19.49 20.23 -28.78
C LYS A 20 19.22 21.41 -27.83
N ARG A 21 19.13 21.13 -26.52
CA ARG A 21 19.39 22.06 -25.37
C ARG A 21 18.82 23.50 -25.47
N LYS A 22 17.71 23.76 -26.15
CA LYS A 22 17.07 25.10 -26.09
C LYS A 22 16.02 25.11 -24.98
N SER A 23 16.09 26.07 -24.05
CA SER A 23 15.14 26.15 -22.94
C SER A 23 13.73 26.48 -23.46
N ILE A 24 12.73 25.80 -22.91
CA ILE A 24 11.32 26.08 -23.17
C ILE A 24 10.93 27.21 -22.24
N ASN A 25 10.64 28.40 -22.77
CA ASN A 25 10.38 29.61 -21.96
C ASN A 25 8.90 29.98 -21.87
N ASP A 26 8.03 29.33 -22.64
CA ASP A 26 6.59 29.55 -22.58
C ASP A 26 5.95 28.65 -21.51
N PRO A 27 5.25 29.21 -20.49
CA PRO A 27 4.53 28.41 -19.50
C PRO A 27 3.44 27.53 -20.14
N VAL A 28 2.81 27.96 -21.24
CA VAL A 28 1.76 27.19 -21.91
C VAL A 28 2.34 25.92 -22.53
N GLU A 29 3.51 26.01 -23.18
CA GLU A 29 4.21 24.83 -23.71
C GLU A 29 4.57 23.84 -22.59
N CYS A 30 4.99 24.33 -21.42
CA CYS A 30 5.28 23.48 -20.26
C CYS A 30 4.03 22.75 -19.76
N VAL A 31 2.89 23.44 -19.67
CA VAL A 31 1.60 22.86 -19.25
C VAL A 31 1.12 21.81 -20.25
N ILE A 32 1.23 22.07 -21.56
CA ILE A 32 0.84 21.08 -22.58
C ILE A 32 1.68 19.80 -22.44
N ILE A 33 3.00 19.92 -22.29
CA ILE A 33 3.88 18.76 -22.09
C ILE A 33 3.48 17.99 -20.82
N PHE A 34 3.21 18.70 -19.72
CA PHE A 34 2.77 18.09 -18.47
C PHE A 34 1.44 17.34 -18.65
N LEU A 35 0.44 17.94 -19.30
CA LEU A 35 -0.86 17.31 -19.55
C LEU A 35 -0.72 16.05 -20.42
N LEU A 36 0.21 16.03 -21.38
CA LEU A 36 0.50 14.84 -22.17
C LEU A 36 1.11 13.72 -21.31
N ILE A 37 2.06 14.05 -20.44
CA ILE A 37 2.68 13.09 -19.52
C ILE A 37 1.64 12.54 -18.54
N ILE A 38 0.83 13.41 -17.93
CA ILE A 38 -0.25 13.00 -17.03
C ILE A 38 -1.30 12.16 -17.76
N GLY A 39 -1.69 12.53 -18.99
CA GLY A 39 -2.62 11.76 -19.80
C GLY A 39 -2.10 10.34 -20.06
N LEU A 40 -0.82 10.19 -20.42
CA LEU A 40 -0.19 8.88 -20.60
C LEU A 40 -0.15 8.06 -19.30
N LEU A 41 0.16 8.69 -18.17
CA LEU A 41 0.13 8.02 -16.86
C LEU A 41 -1.28 7.54 -16.54
N LEU A 42 -2.30 8.40 -16.68
CA LEU A 42 -3.70 8.04 -16.45
C LEU A 42 -4.14 6.86 -17.34
N ILE A 43 -3.79 6.86 -18.62
CA ILE A 43 -4.08 5.74 -19.53
C ILE A 43 -3.37 4.47 -19.04
N ALA A 44 -2.08 4.53 -18.70
CA ALA A 44 -1.33 3.39 -18.19
C ALA A 44 -1.94 2.80 -16.89
N GLY A 45 -2.50 3.65 -16.03
CA GLY A 45 -3.23 3.24 -14.84
C GLY A 45 -4.53 2.47 -15.15
N ASN A 46 -5.22 2.82 -16.24
CA ASN A 46 -6.46 2.17 -16.66
C ASN A 46 -6.24 0.85 -17.43
N LEU A 47 -5.07 0.64 -18.02
CA LEU A 47 -4.76 -0.54 -18.84
C LEU A 47 -4.46 -1.81 -18.03
N LYS A 48 -4.40 -1.74 -16.70
CA LYS A 48 -4.04 -2.89 -15.84
C LYS A 48 -5.14 -3.19 -14.83
N GLN A 49 -6.11 -4.02 -15.24
CA GLN A 49 -7.30 -4.37 -14.45
C GLN A 49 -7.09 -5.33 -13.26
N ASN A 50 -5.86 -5.59 -12.79
CA ASN A 50 -5.60 -6.60 -11.75
C ASN A 50 -4.62 -6.16 -10.66
N PHE A 51 -4.53 -4.86 -10.37
CA PHE A 51 -3.67 -4.38 -9.28
C PHE A 51 -4.34 -4.51 -7.91
N SER A 52 -3.54 -4.87 -6.90
CA SER A 52 -3.97 -4.77 -5.52
C SER A 52 -4.30 -3.32 -5.17
N TRP A 53 -5.28 -3.10 -4.28
CA TRP A 53 -5.71 -1.75 -3.91
C TRP A 53 -4.55 -0.89 -3.39
N GLN A 54 -3.56 -1.49 -2.71
CA GLN A 54 -2.36 -0.80 -2.23
C GLN A 54 -1.55 -0.17 -3.37
N ILE A 55 -1.39 -0.90 -4.48
CA ILE A 55 -0.68 -0.41 -5.66
C ILE A 55 -1.48 0.74 -6.29
N VAL A 56 -2.80 0.64 -6.31
CA VAL A 56 -3.67 1.70 -6.84
C VAL A 56 -3.55 2.98 -5.99
N TYR A 57 -3.64 2.92 -4.66
CA TYR A 57 -3.47 4.13 -3.83
C TYR A 57 -2.05 4.67 -3.87
N GLY A 58 -1.04 3.80 -3.85
CA GLY A 58 0.34 4.23 -4.05
C GLY A 58 0.46 5.02 -5.35
N TYR A 59 -0.08 4.49 -6.44
CA TYR A 59 -0.12 5.16 -7.73
C TYR A 59 -0.87 6.50 -7.70
N LEU A 60 -2.07 6.57 -7.11
CA LEU A 60 -2.84 7.82 -6.98
C LEU A 60 -2.11 8.88 -6.15
N PHE A 61 -1.50 8.47 -5.02
CA PHE A 61 -0.69 9.33 -4.19
C PHE A 61 0.52 9.88 -4.97
N PHE A 62 1.23 9.00 -5.67
CA PHE A 62 2.37 9.40 -6.50
C PHE A 62 1.97 10.34 -7.63
N LEU A 63 0.79 10.15 -8.24
CA LEU A 63 0.26 11.05 -9.26
C LEU A 63 0.00 12.44 -8.71
N GLY A 64 -0.56 12.53 -7.50
CA GLY A 64 -0.74 13.78 -6.76
C GLY A 64 0.59 14.46 -6.44
N TRP A 65 1.53 13.72 -5.84
CA TRP A 65 2.86 14.23 -5.51
C TRP A 65 3.63 14.69 -6.75
N PHE A 66 3.59 13.91 -7.82
CA PHE A 66 4.21 14.24 -9.11
C PHE A 66 3.63 15.53 -9.68
N SER A 67 2.31 15.69 -9.60
CA SER A 67 1.62 16.93 -10.01
C SER A 67 2.06 18.13 -9.19
N TRP A 68 2.26 17.96 -7.87
CA TRP A 68 2.84 19.01 -7.02
C TRP A 68 4.23 19.42 -7.51
N THR A 69 5.11 18.46 -7.85
CA THR A 69 6.47 18.82 -8.30
C THR A 69 6.48 19.67 -9.56
N PHE A 70 5.48 19.51 -10.44
CA PHE A 70 5.31 20.36 -11.61
C PHE A 70 4.81 21.76 -11.23
N VAL A 71 3.80 21.85 -10.35
CA VAL A 71 3.29 23.13 -9.85
C VAL A 71 4.38 23.91 -9.13
N GLU A 72 5.19 23.25 -8.30
CA GLU A 72 6.38 23.83 -7.69
C GLU A 72 7.29 24.46 -8.74
N TYR A 73 7.64 23.71 -9.78
CA TYR A 73 8.53 24.18 -10.84
C TYR A 73 7.93 25.40 -11.59
N MET A 74 6.65 25.34 -11.96
CA MET A 74 5.95 26.45 -12.63
C MET A 74 5.86 27.69 -11.76
N PHE A 75 5.49 27.51 -10.50
CA PHE A 75 5.34 28.60 -9.57
C PHE A 75 6.68 29.25 -9.26
N HIS A 76 7.70 28.45 -8.96
CA HIS A 76 9.05 28.95 -8.69
C HIS A 76 9.61 29.73 -9.89
N ARG A 77 9.46 29.20 -11.11
CA ARG A 77 10.00 29.82 -12.32
C ARG A 77 9.21 31.05 -12.79
N PHE A 78 7.90 30.91 -12.96
CA PHE A 78 7.08 31.91 -13.66
C PHE A 78 6.35 32.87 -12.73
N VAL A 79 6.20 32.53 -11.44
CA VAL A 79 5.56 33.41 -10.45
C VAL A 79 6.61 34.05 -9.55
N CYS A 80 7.42 33.25 -8.85
CA CYS A 80 8.42 33.76 -7.91
C CYS A 80 9.55 34.54 -8.58
N HIS A 81 9.89 34.21 -9.83
CA HIS A 81 10.89 34.89 -10.66
C HIS A 81 10.27 35.74 -11.80
N SER A 82 8.98 36.10 -11.69
CA SER A 82 8.28 36.93 -12.69
C SER A 82 8.85 38.36 -12.84
N LYS A 83 9.49 38.90 -11.81
CA LYS A 83 10.05 40.26 -11.79
C LYS A 83 11.59 40.24 -11.82
N PRO A 84 12.23 41.22 -12.48
CA PRO A 84 13.68 41.35 -12.49
C PRO A 84 14.22 41.65 -11.08
N ILE A 85 15.35 41.01 -10.74
CA ILE A 85 16.02 41.04 -9.43
C ILE A 85 16.25 42.47 -8.90
N ASN A 86 16.43 43.45 -9.81
CA ASN A 86 16.69 44.85 -9.46
C ASN A 86 15.44 45.63 -8.99
N SER A 87 14.24 45.04 -9.04
CA SER A 87 12.99 45.66 -8.54
C SER A 87 12.65 45.31 -7.08
N ALA A 88 13.48 44.49 -6.43
CA ALA A 88 13.29 43.97 -5.07
C ALA A 88 13.39 45.02 -3.93
N ASN A 89 13.79 46.27 -4.24
CA ASN A 89 13.96 47.34 -3.24
C ASN A 89 12.64 48.03 -2.83
N SER A 90 11.49 47.62 -3.35
CA SER A 90 10.21 48.15 -2.85
C SER A 90 9.81 47.38 -1.59
N LYS A 91 9.50 48.09 -0.50
CA LYS A 91 8.85 47.55 0.72
C LYS A 91 7.53 46.80 0.45
N LYS A 92 7.07 46.78 -0.81
CA LYS A 92 5.86 46.12 -1.34
C LYS A 92 6.19 44.91 -2.21
N ASP A 93 7.40 44.35 -2.19
CA ASP A 93 7.64 43.08 -2.89
C ASP A 93 6.94 41.96 -2.12
N THR A 94 5.74 41.64 -2.59
CA THR A 94 4.73 40.81 -1.94
C THR A 94 5.15 39.35 -1.80
N PHE A 95 6.24 38.95 -2.47
CA PHE A 95 6.67 37.57 -2.58
C PHE A 95 7.93 37.31 -1.74
N SER A 96 7.79 36.50 -0.67
CA SER A 96 8.87 36.16 0.28
C SER A 96 10.15 35.58 -0.37
N HIS A 97 10.06 35.12 -1.62
CA HIS A 97 11.14 34.48 -2.37
C HIS A 97 12.29 35.42 -2.75
N MET A 98 12.01 36.63 -3.25
CA MET A 98 13.09 37.53 -3.68
C MET A 98 13.90 38.04 -2.48
N HIS A 99 13.22 38.33 -1.38
CA HIS A 99 13.85 38.57 -0.08
C HIS A 99 14.73 37.38 0.36
N HIS A 100 14.24 36.15 0.17
CA HIS A 100 15.00 34.94 0.49
C HIS A 100 16.24 34.75 -0.41
N HIS A 101 16.21 35.20 -1.66
CA HIS A 101 17.40 35.23 -2.52
C HIS A 101 18.50 36.15 -1.96
N GLN A 102 18.11 37.30 -1.42
CA GLN A 102 19.03 38.27 -0.80
C GLN A 102 19.49 37.84 0.60
N HIS A 103 18.60 37.19 1.36
CA HIS A 103 18.84 36.70 2.70
C HIS A 103 18.56 35.18 2.80
N PRO A 104 19.45 34.31 2.27
CA PRO A 104 19.22 32.86 2.21
C PRO A 104 18.96 32.22 3.57
N THR A 105 19.52 32.78 4.64
CA THR A 105 19.30 32.30 6.02
C THR A 105 17.90 32.61 6.56
N GLU A 106 17.18 33.55 5.97
CA GLU A 106 15.90 34.06 6.47
C GLU A 106 14.71 33.41 5.74
N ILE A 107 14.47 32.13 6.03
CA ILE A 107 13.27 31.43 5.55
C ILE A 107 12.09 31.82 6.44
N ARG A 108 11.18 32.65 5.91
CA ARG A 108 10.04 33.22 6.66
C ARG A 108 9.03 32.20 7.19
N LEU A 109 9.02 30.97 6.69
CA LEU A 109 8.12 29.93 7.21
C LEU A 109 8.58 29.50 8.61
N SER A 110 7.71 29.66 9.62
CA SER A 110 8.04 29.31 11.00
C SER A 110 8.18 27.80 11.20
N THR A 111 8.96 27.40 12.21
CA THR A 111 9.07 25.99 12.62
C THR A 111 7.71 25.40 13.00
N THR A 112 6.87 26.17 13.71
CA THR A 112 5.50 25.78 14.08
C THR A 112 4.65 25.48 12.85
N THR A 113 4.70 26.35 11.84
CA THR A 113 3.95 26.15 10.58
C THR A 113 4.43 24.88 9.86
N ARG A 114 5.73 24.58 9.85
CA ARG A 114 6.23 23.31 9.27
C ARG A 114 5.69 22.09 10.00
N PHE A 115 5.62 22.12 11.33
CA PHE A 115 5.03 21.02 12.10
C PHE A 115 3.54 20.86 11.86
N ILE A 116 2.79 21.97 11.76
CA ILE A 116 1.36 21.93 11.40
C ILE A 116 1.18 21.31 10.00
N LEU A 117 2.03 21.68 9.03
CA LEU A 117 1.99 21.09 7.68
C LEU A 117 2.28 19.59 7.72
N ILE A 118 3.30 19.15 8.49
CA ILE A 118 3.63 17.73 8.65
C ILE A 118 2.48 16.98 9.32
N ALA A 119 1.95 17.49 10.43
CA ALA A 119 0.84 16.86 11.15
C ALA A 119 -0.43 16.79 10.29
N GLY A 120 -0.76 17.88 9.58
CA GLY A 120 -1.86 17.92 8.63
C GLY A 120 -1.69 16.91 7.50
N SER A 121 -0.50 16.79 6.92
CA SER A 121 -0.20 15.77 5.91
C SER A 121 -0.36 14.35 6.45
N LEU A 122 0.10 14.06 7.68
CA LEU A 122 -0.06 12.75 8.30
C LEU A 122 -1.54 12.42 8.57
N ILE A 123 -2.32 13.39 9.03
CA ILE A 123 -3.78 13.24 9.23
C ILE A 123 -4.48 12.98 7.90
N LEU A 124 -4.12 13.72 6.84
CA LEU A 124 -4.68 13.52 5.51
C LEU A 124 -4.32 12.14 4.94
N ILE A 125 -3.08 11.67 5.14
CA ILE A 125 -2.67 10.31 4.77
C ILE A 125 -3.56 9.29 5.49
N PHE A 126 -3.76 9.44 6.80
CA PHE A 126 -4.63 8.57 7.59
C PHE A 126 -6.06 8.51 7.02
N PHE A 127 -6.68 9.67 6.76
CA PHE A 127 -8.02 9.71 6.18
C PHE A 127 -8.08 9.15 4.76
N SER A 128 -7.06 9.38 3.92
CA SER A 128 -7.04 8.81 2.56
C SER A 128 -6.97 7.29 2.55
N ILE A 129 -6.24 6.69 3.50
CA ILE A 129 -6.19 5.23 3.64
C ILE A 129 -7.56 4.68 4.05
N TRP A 130 -8.29 5.40 4.90
CA TRP A 130 -9.59 4.96 5.40
C TRP A 130 -10.74 5.15 4.40
N LEU A 131 -10.74 6.25 3.64
CA LEU A 131 -11.81 6.60 2.71
C LEU A 131 -11.74 5.87 1.36
N HIS A 132 -10.58 5.30 1.01
CA HIS A 132 -10.44 4.42 -0.15
C HIS A 132 -10.83 5.05 -1.51
N ASP A 133 -10.66 6.36 -1.70
CA ASP A 133 -11.13 7.08 -2.89
C ASP A 133 -10.04 7.93 -3.60
N TYR A 134 -10.47 8.69 -4.61
CA TYR A 134 -9.62 9.61 -5.38
C TYR A 134 -9.08 10.79 -4.56
N PHE A 135 -9.55 11.00 -3.31
CA PHE A 135 -8.99 11.99 -2.38
C PHE A 135 -7.49 11.78 -2.17
N THR A 136 -7.01 10.54 -2.31
CA THR A 136 -5.60 10.16 -2.24
C THR A 136 -4.70 10.98 -3.18
N ILE A 137 -5.20 11.42 -4.35
CA ILE A 137 -4.46 12.30 -5.26
C ILE A 137 -4.22 13.67 -4.60
N ILE A 138 -5.26 14.25 -3.98
CA ILE A 138 -5.17 15.53 -3.29
C ILE A 138 -4.20 15.42 -2.11
N VAL A 139 -4.26 14.31 -1.38
CA VAL A 139 -3.33 14.04 -0.27
C VAL A 139 -1.88 13.96 -0.75
N GLY A 140 -1.61 13.25 -1.84
CA GLY A 140 -0.28 13.21 -2.46
C GLY A 140 0.23 14.59 -2.86
N PHE A 141 -0.64 15.44 -3.42
CA PHE A 141 -0.32 16.81 -3.79
C PHE A 141 0.05 17.67 -2.57
N VAL A 142 -0.77 17.65 -1.52
CA VAL A 142 -0.52 18.39 -0.27
C VAL A 142 0.74 17.89 0.43
N CYS A 143 0.97 16.57 0.44
CA CYS A 143 2.20 16.00 0.98
C CYS A 143 3.43 16.45 0.18
N GLY A 144 3.31 16.56 -1.15
CA GLY A 144 4.33 17.18 -2.00
C GLY A 144 4.68 18.59 -1.54
N PHE A 145 3.69 19.45 -1.31
CA PHE A 145 3.90 20.80 -0.79
C PHE A 145 4.62 20.81 0.56
N THR A 146 4.23 19.94 1.49
CA THR A 146 4.88 19.81 2.79
C THR A 146 6.34 19.37 2.63
N ILE A 147 6.59 18.34 1.82
CA ILE A 147 7.95 17.82 1.53
C ILE A 147 8.81 18.88 0.87
N TYR A 148 8.27 19.66 -0.05
CA TYR A 148 8.94 20.80 -0.68
C TYR A 148 9.41 21.81 0.36
N ASN A 149 8.50 22.28 1.24
CA ASN A 149 8.84 23.26 2.27
C ASN A 149 9.91 22.75 3.25
N LEU A 150 9.83 21.47 3.61
CA LEU A 150 10.82 20.84 4.48
C LEU A 150 12.17 20.68 3.76
N THR A 151 12.16 20.19 2.53
CA THR A 151 13.36 20.03 1.70
C THR A 151 14.06 21.36 1.52
N HIS A 152 13.32 22.41 1.15
CA HIS A 152 13.87 23.74 0.98
C HIS A 152 14.57 24.22 2.26
N TRP A 153 13.92 24.08 3.42
CA TRP A 153 14.54 24.43 4.69
C TRP A 153 15.79 23.61 5.01
N ILE A 154 15.78 22.29 4.75
CA ILE A 154 16.92 21.39 4.95
C ILE A 154 18.11 21.81 4.08
N LEU A 155 17.89 22.18 2.81
CA LEU A 155 18.97 22.57 1.90
C LEU A 155 19.76 23.78 2.40
N HIS A 156 19.11 24.67 3.16
CA HIS A 156 19.74 25.82 3.83
C HIS A 156 20.39 25.50 5.19
N GLN A 157 20.36 24.25 5.64
CA GLN A 157 21.05 23.82 6.88
C GLN A 157 22.46 23.29 6.57
N LYS A 158 23.48 23.70 7.32
CA LYS A 158 24.88 23.31 7.09
C LYS A 158 25.10 21.79 7.05
N PHE A 159 24.35 21.02 7.84
CA PHE A 159 24.49 19.56 7.86
C PHE A 159 24.08 18.90 6.53
N SER A 160 23.18 19.54 5.76
CA SER A 160 22.67 18.99 4.51
C SER A 160 23.73 18.92 3.42
N GLN A 161 24.80 19.71 3.50
CA GLN A 161 25.95 19.58 2.60
C GLN A 161 26.59 18.20 2.67
N LYS A 162 26.58 17.54 3.83
CA LYS A 162 27.16 16.21 4.00
C LYS A 162 26.26 15.11 3.44
N ILE A 163 24.94 15.29 3.56
CA ILE A 163 23.94 14.25 3.23
C ILE A 163 23.43 14.40 1.79
N PHE A 164 23.22 15.63 1.33
CA PHE A 164 22.57 15.99 0.07
C PHE A 164 23.45 16.92 -0.78
N ALA A 165 24.77 16.69 -0.80
CA ALA A 165 25.77 17.56 -1.42
C ALA A 165 25.40 18.06 -2.83
N LYS A 166 24.94 17.15 -3.71
CA LYS A 166 24.54 17.49 -5.09
C LYS A 166 23.36 18.46 -5.14
N LYS A 167 22.33 18.20 -4.32
CA LYS A 167 21.10 18.98 -4.29
C LYS A 167 21.31 20.35 -3.65
N VAL A 168 22.11 20.40 -2.60
CA VAL A 168 22.54 21.66 -1.98
C VAL A 168 23.35 22.50 -2.97
N ARG A 169 24.31 21.89 -3.67
CA ARG A 169 25.09 22.56 -4.73
C ARG A 169 24.18 23.12 -5.83
N TYR A 170 23.19 22.34 -6.26
CA TYR A 170 22.19 22.73 -7.25
C TYR A 170 21.39 23.97 -6.79
N HIS A 171 20.96 23.98 -5.52
CA HIS A 171 20.23 25.09 -4.92
C HIS A 171 21.11 26.34 -4.69
N ILE A 172 22.39 26.17 -4.35
CA ILE A 172 23.35 27.29 -4.27
C ILE A 172 23.55 27.91 -5.67
N TYR A 173 23.61 27.10 -6.73
CA TYR A 173 23.65 27.63 -8.09
C TYR A 173 22.44 28.50 -8.41
N HIS A 174 21.24 28.06 -8.02
CA HIS A 174 20.04 28.88 -8.14
C HIS A 174 20.19 30.23 -7.44
N HIS A 175 20.55 30.25 -6.15
CA HIS A 175 20.66 31.48 -5.37
C HIS A 175 21.76 32.43 -5.85
N CYS A 176 22.93 31.89 -6.17
CA CYS A 176 24.14 32.71 -6.22
C CYS A 176 24.75 32.87 -7.61
N ARG A 177 24.38 32.04 -8.59
CA ARG A 177 25.06 32.01 -9.90
C ARG A 177 24.12 32.08 -11.10
N TYR A 178 23.03 31.33 -11.05
CA TYR A 178 22.06 31.23 -12.13
C TYR A 178 20.63 31.36 -11.58
N PRO A 179 20.19 32.55 -11.13
CA PRO A 179 18.84 32.76 -10.61
C PRO A 179 17.71 32.39 -11.58
N GLN A 180 18.01 32.39 -12.88
CA GLN A 180 17.09 32.03 -13.96
C GLN A 180 17.18 30.55 -14.37
N LYS A 181 17.76 29.70 -13.52
CA LYS A 181 17.96 28.25 -13.73
C LYS A 181 17.78 27.50 -12.42
N CYS A 182 17.77 26.17 -12.47
CA CYS A 182 17.75 25.31 -11.28
C CYS A 182 16.53 25.54 -10.38
N PHE A 183 15.34 25.58 -10.97
CA PHE A 183 14.10 25.88 -10.24
C PHE A 183 13.56 24.68 -9.45
N GLY A 184 13.94 23.45 -9.80
CA GLY A 184 13.48 22.25 -9.12
C GLY A 184 14.09 22.10 -7.71
N ILE A 185 13.26 22.17 -6.67
CA ILE A 185 13.64 21.93 -5.28
C ILE A 185 13.26 20.51 -4.84
N SER A 186 12.07 19.99 -5.21
CA SER A 186 11.72 18.59 -4.91
C SER A 186 12.50 17.63 -5.81
N ILE A 187 12.40 17.82 -7.12
CA ILE A 187 13.11 17.06 -8.15
C ILE A 187 13.69 18.01 -9.20
N THR A 188 14.86 17.68 -9.76
CA THR A 188 15.53 18.49 -10.78
C THR A 188 15.11 18.13 -12.21
N TRP A 189 14.37 17.03 -12.40
CA TRP A 189 14.03 16.50 -13.72
C TRP A 189 13.25 17.49 -14.59
N TRP A 190 12.43 18.36 -14.00
CA TRP A 190 11.75 19.43 -14.75
C TRP A 190 12.75 20.42 -15.36
N ASP A 191 13.86 20.70 -14.69
CA ASP A 191 14.90 21.57 -15.25
C ASP A 191 15.63 20.90 -16.42
N ASP A 192 15.84 19.58 -16.35
CA ASP A 192 16.41 18.81 -17.46
C ASP A 192 15.45 18.80 -18.66
N LEU A 193 14.16 18.53 -18.41
CA LEU A 193 13.12 18.45 -19.44
C LEU A 193 12.89 19.81 -20.14
N PHE A 194 12.88 20.90 -19.39
CA PHE A 194 12.59 22.25 -19.92
C PHE A 194 13.85 23.07 -20.22
N GLY A 195 15.04 22.48 -20.07
CA GLY A 195 16.31 23.10 -20.44
C GLY A 195 16.77 24.23 -19.50
N THR A 196 16.38 24.20 -18.23
CA THR A 196 16.79 25.15 -17.19
C THR A 196 17.82 24.55 -16.22
N ALA A 197 18.37 23.37 -16.53
CA ALA A 197 19.49 22.79 -15.81
C ALA A 197 20.78 23.64 -15.99
N PRO A 198 21.73 23.60 -15.03
CA PRO A 198 22.98 24.35 -15.12
C PRO A 198 23.85 23.78 -16.24
N GLN A 199 24.38 24.66 -17.10
CA GLN A 199 25.18 24.26 -18.27
C GLN A 199 26.56 23.71 -17.91
N LYS A 200 27.13 24.19 -16.79
CA LYS A 200 28.45 23.78 -16.29
C LYS A 200 28.45 23.86 -14.75
N GLN A 201 28.98 22.83 -14.11
CA GLN A 201 29.07 22.77 -12.65
C GLN A 201 30.46 23.23 -12.19
N ASP A 202 30.69 24.54 -12.23
CA ASP A 202 31.95 25.13 -11.78
C ASP A 202 32.12 25.04 -10.24
N THR A 203 33.35 25.02 -9.74
CA THR A 203 33.63 25.01 -8.29
C THR A 203 33.03 26.24 -7.61
N ILE A 204 32.21 26.03 -6.58
CA ILE A 204 31.62 27.12 -5.79
C ILE A 204 32.69 27.62 -4.81
N SER A 205 32.94 28.94 -4.79
CA SER A 205 33.92 29.51 -3.87
C SER A 205 33.46 29.40 -2.41
N PRO A 206 34.38 29.22 -1.44
CA PRO A 206 34.02 29.15 -0.02
C PRO A 206 33.21 30.36 0.46
N LYS A 207 33.49 31.55 -0.08
CA LYS A 207 32.78 32.80 0.24
C LYS A 207 31.28 32.74 -0.11
N VAL A 208 30.93 32.11 -1.24
CA VAL A 208 29.53 31.92 -1.67
C VAL A 208 28.82 30.91 -0.77
N VAL A 209 29.52 29.84 -0.38
CA VAL A 209 29.01 28.86 0.58
C VAL A 209 28.74 29.52 1.94
N ASP A 210 29.67 30.33 2.44
CA ASP A 210 29.53 31.04 3.71
C ASP A 210 28.39 32.07 3.69
N LEU A 211 28.20 32.77 2.57
CA LEU A 211 27.05 33.66 2.38
C LEU A 211 25.72 32.89 2.43
N TYR A 212 25.65 31.77 1.70
CA TYR A 212 24.44 30.96 1.59
C TYR A 212 23.99 30.37 2.94
N PHE A 213 24.92 29.87 3.77
CA PHE A 213 24.57 29.34 5.08
C PHE A 213 24.62 30.36 6.22
N GLY A 214 25.11 31.57 5.96
CA GLY A 214 25.41 32.59 6.96
C GLY A 214 26.58 32.28 7.90
N LYS A 215 27.11 33.34 8.53
CA LYS A 215 28.03 33.22 9.67
C LYS A 215 27.27 32.63 10.88
N LYS A 216 27.95 31.77 11.66
CA LYS A 216 27.37 31.07 12.84
C LYS A 216 26.67 32.07 13.77
N ILE A 217 25.34 32.11 13.76
CA ILE A 217 24.57 32.59 14.91
C ILE A 217 24.09 31.35 15.65
N LYS A 218 24.54 31.19 16.89
CA LYS A 218 24.00 30.20 17.85
C LYS A 218 22.54 30.58 18.11
N LYS A 219 21.62 30.05 17.32
CA LYS A 219 20.25 29.85 17.79
C LYS A 219 19.97 28.37 17.65
N GLU A 220 20.06 27.67 18.78
CA GLU A 220 19.64 26.28 18.86
C GLU A 220 18.16 26.23 18.47
N SER A 221 17.87 25.62 17.32
CA SER A 221 16.54 25.10 17.10
C SER A 221 16.40 23.91 18.04
N VAL A 222 15.56 24.07 19.06
CA VAL A 222 15.16 22.99 19.96
C VAL A 222 14.21 22.07 19.18
N LEU A 223 14.73 21.39 18.17
CA LEU A 223 14.08 20.21 17.64
C LEU A 223 14.32 19.12 18.69
N LYS A 224 13.37 18.97 19.62
CA LYS A 224 13.41 17.85 20.56
C LYS A 224 13.48 16.57 19.73
N LYS A 225 14.58 15.82 19.84
CA LYS A 225 14.80 14.53 19.17
C LYS A 225 13.56 13.62 19.26
N GLU A 226 12.86 13.73 20.38
CA GLU A 226 11.58 13.09 20.68
C GLU A 226 10.53 13.26 19.56
N VAL A 227 10.34 14.45 18.98
CA VAL A 227 9.31 14.69 17.96
C VAL A 227 9.67 14.04 16.62
N LEU A 228 10.96 14.06 16.24
CA LEU A 228 11.45 13.43 15.02
C LEU A 228 11.39 11.90 15.13
N ILE A 229 11.70 11.35 16.30
CA ILE A 229 11.59 9.92 16.61
C ILE A 229 10.11 9.49 16.60
N SER A 230 9.20 10.27 17.18
CA SER A 230 7.76 9.98 17.15
C SER A 230 7.19 9.98 15.73
N ALA A 231 7.60 10.93 14.87
CA ALA A 231 7.18 10.96 13.47
C ALA A 231 7.72 9.76 12.66
N LEU A 232 8.98 9.37 12.89
CA LEU A 232 9.60 8.18 12.27
C LEU A 232 8.96 6.87 12.75
N LEU A 233 8.61 6.79 14.04
CA LEU A 233 7.92 5.64 14.62
C LEU A 233 6.49 5.52 14.09
N LEU A 234 5.76 6.62 13.92
CA LEU A 234 4.45 6.62 13.25
C LEU A 234 4.55 6.04 11.83
N CYS A 235 5.54 6.43 11.03
CA CYS A 235 5.74 5.85 9.69
C CYS A 235 6.09 4.34 9.70
N ALA A 236 6.74 3.86 10.75
CA ALA A 236 7.14 2.45 10.88
C ALA A 236 5.99 1.50 11.29
N HIS A 237 4.88 2.02 11.84
CA HIS A 237 3.75 1.20 12.31
C HIS A 237 2.75 0.82 11.21
N PHE A 238 2.86 1.39 10.00
CA PHE A 238 1.86 1.19 8.93
C PHE A 238 2.28 0.21 7.83
N TYR A 239 3.42 -0.45 7.97
CA TYR A 239 3.80 -1.57 7.10
C TYR A 239 3.59 -2.89 7.84
N SER A 240 2.34 -3.36 7.88
CA SER A 240 2.11 -4.80 8.06
C SER A 240 2.02 -5.41 6.65
N PRO A 241 3.09 -6.03 6.14
CA PRO A 241 2.97 -6.80 4.90
C PRO A 241 1.85 -7.82 5.07
N ALA A 242 1.10 -8.08 4.00
CA ALA A 242 0.05 -9.09 4.06
C ALA A 242 0.73 -10.43 4.36
N GLN A 243 0.49 -10.97 5.55
CA GLN A 243 1.09 -12.23 5.95
C GLN A 243 0.21 -13.35 5.44
N GLU A 244 0.73 -14.12 4.49
CA GLU A 244 0.08 -15.30 3.97
C GLU A 244 0.82 -16.54 4.49
N LYS A 245 0.09 -17.42 5.18
CA LYS A 245 0.59 -18.74 5.61
C LYS A 245 -0.15 -19.80 4.82
N VAL A 246 0.59 -20.79 4.32
CA VAL A 246 0.02 -21.94 3.61
C VAL A 246 0.42 -23.21 4.34
N PHE A 247 -0.57 -24.01 4.73
CA PHE A 247 -0.43 -25.31 5.38
C PHE A 247 -0.81 -26.42 4.39
N GLN A 248 0.11 -27.35 4.15
CA GLN A 248 -0.09 -28.46 3.23
C GLN A 248 -0.12 -29.77 4.01
N TYR A 249 -1.21 -30.51 3.89
CA TYR A 249 -1.41 -31.81 4.53
C TYR A 249 -1.47 -32.91 3.49
N ASP A 250 -0.83 -34.03 3.78
CA ASP A 250 -1.04 -35.28 3.05
C ASP A 250 -2.26 -36.00 3.65
N VAL A 251 -3.16 -36.48 2.80
CA VAL A 251 -4.32 -37.27 3.20
C VAL A 251 -3.96 -38.74 3.10
N ILE A 252 -3.92 -39.43 4.23
CA ILE A 252 -3.43 -40.80 4.35
C ILE A 252 -4.57 -41.74 4.77
N LYS A 253 -4.72 -42.85 4.05
CA LYS A 253 -5.61 -43.97 4.40
C LYS A 253 -4.83 -45.27 4.27
N ASN A 254 -4.84 -46.09 5.33
CA ASN A 254 -4.12 -47.37 5.38
C ASN A 254 -2.63 -47.24 5.00
N GLY A 255 -1.97 -46.17 5.45
CA GLY A 255 -0.55 -45.90 5.17
C GLY A 255 -0.25 -45.27 3.80
N ASN A 256 -1.21 -45.21 2.88
CA ASN A 256 -1.01 -44.65 1.55
C ASN A 256 -1.54 -43.21 1.46
N VAL A 257 -0.78 -42.33 0.78
CA VAL A 257 -1.23 -40.98 0.44
C VAL A 257 -2.27 -41.08 -0.68
N ILE A 258 -3.49 -40.66 -0.38
CA ILE A 258 -4.66 -40.70 -1.27
C ILE A 258 -5.14 -39.30 -1.67
N GLY A 259 -4.43 -38.24 -1.27
CA GLY A 259 -4.84 -36.88 -1.55
C GLY A 259 -4.07 -35.83 -0.77
N PHE A 260 -4.50 -34.59 -0.90
CA PHE A 260 -3.88 -33.44 -0.26
C PHE A 260 -4.93 -32.44 0.21
N VAL A 261 -4.65 -31.77 1.33
CA VAL A 261 -5.39 -30.58 1.79
C VAL A 261 -4.43 -29.41 1.85
N ASN A 262 -4.76 -28.32 1.18
CA ASN A 262 -4.05 -27.05 1.28
C ASN A 262 -4.94 -26.04 1.98
N VAL A 263 -4.44 -25.42 3.04
CA VAL A 263 -5.12 -24.35 3.79
C VAL A 263 -4.28 -23.09 3.69
N SER A 264 -4.85 -21.98 3.22
CA SER A 264 -4.21 -20.68 3.25
C SER A 264 -4.88 -19.78 4.29
N GLU A 265 -4.05 -19.06 5.04
CA GLU A 265 -4.42 -18.03 6.00
C GLU A 265 -3.77 -16.73 5.55
N LYS A 266 -4.58 -15.74 5.17
CA LYS A 266 -4.09 -14.43 4.72
C LYS A 266 -4.66 -13.32 5.59
N ASN A 267 -3.78 -12.62 6.28
CA ASN A 267 -4.14 -11.46 7.09
C ASN A 267 -3.92 -10.18 6.27
N LYS A 268 -4.95 -9.33 6.19
CA LYS A 268 -4.92 -8.06 5.45
C LYS A 268 -5.65 -6.97 6.24
N GLY A 269 -4.92 -6.20 7.05
CA GLY A 269 -5.52 -5.20 7.92
C GLY A 269 -6.40 -5.86 8.98
N ASN A 270 -7.68 -5.49 9.02
CA ASN A 270 -8.70 -6.10 9.88
C ASN A 270 -9.38 -7.34 9.26
N MET A 271 -9.01 -7.72 8.03
CA MET A 271 -9.56 -8.89 7.36
C MET A 271 -8.68 -10.13 7.54
N LEU A 272 -9.33 -11.26 7.81
CA LEU A 272 -8.75 -12.60 7.77
C LEU A 272 -9.42 -13.40 6.65
N LEU A 273 -8.65 -13.77 5.64
CA LEU A 273 -9.11 -14.60 4.52
C LEU A 273 -8.55 -16.01 4.69
N LEU A 274 -9.44 -17.00 4.68
CA LEU A 274 -9.11 -18.40 4.76
C LEU A 274 -9.57 -19.11 3.49
N GLU A 275 -8.72 -19.96 2.92
CA GLU A 275 -9.12 -20.88 1.84
C GLU A 275 -8.64 -22.29 2.17
N LEU A 276 -9.53 -23.27 2.04
CA LEU A 276 -9.20 -24.69 2.12
C LEU A 276 -9.52 -25.33 0.76
N LYS A 277 -8.55 -26.06 0.20
CA LYS A 277 -8.71 -26.88 -0.99
C LYS A 277 -8.28 -28.30 -0.67
N SER A 278 -9.18 -29.26 -0.86
CA SER A 278 -8.91 -30.68 -0.66
C SER A 278 -9.18 -31.45 -1.94
N THR A 279 -8.26 -32.33 -2.31
CA THR A 279 -8.44 -33.30 -3.40
C THR A 279 -8.08 -34.67 -2.88
N VAL A 280 -9.05 -35.59 -2.91
CA VAL A 280 -8.89 -36.98 -2.50
C VAL A 280 -9.29 -37.88 -3.66
N LYS A 281 -8.43 -38.84 -3.99
CA LYS A 281 -8.68 -39.90 -4.96
C LYS A 281 -8.22 -41.23 -4.37
N THR A 282 -9.14 -42.16 -4.20
CA THR A 282 -8.81 -43.49 -3.67
C THR A 282 -9.70 -44.54 -4.31
N THR A 283 -9.23 -45.78 -4.31
CA THR A 283 -10.03 -46.92 -4.75
C THR A 283 -10.37 -47.75 -3.53
N TRP A 284 -11.64 -48.09 -3.36
CA TRP A 284 -12.07 -49.06 -2.36
C TRP A 284 -12.68 -50.26 -3.07
N LEU A 285 -12.04 -51.42 -2.90
CA LEU A 285 -12.29 -52.62 -3.71
C LEU A 285 -12.13 -52.31 -5.21
N ALA A 286 -13.23 -52.26 -5.97
CA ALA A 286 -13.26 -51.92 -7.39
C ALA A 286 -13.85 -50.54 -7.69
N PHE A 287 -14.33 -49.80 -6.69
CA PHE A 287 -14.99 -48.52 -6.87
C PHE A 287 -14.01 -47.37 -6.69
N GLN A 288 -13.91 -46.52 -7.71
CA GLN A 288 -13.17 -45.27 -7.62
C GLN A 288 -13.96 -44.25 -6.80
N TYR A 289 -13.29 -43.64 -5.83
CA TYR A 289 -13.81 -42.53 -5.04
C TYR A 289 -12.98 -41.28 -5.32
N THR A 290 -13.66 -40.19 -5.65
CA THR A 290 -13.07 -38.88 -5.86
C THR A 290 -13.85 -37.82 -5.08
N SER A 291 -13.12 -36.93 -4.41
CA SER A 291 -13.69 -35.82 -3.67
C SER A 291 -12.83 -34.59 -3.85
N ASN A 292 -13.45 -33.50 -4.29
CA ASN A 292 -12.85 -32.19 -4.39
C ASN A 292 -13.66 -31.21 -3.55
N ILE A 293 -13.01 -30.57 -2.58
CA ILE A 293 -13.64 -29.60 -1.69
C ILE A 293 -12.90 -28.28 -1.82
N THR A 294 -13.65 -27.19 -1.91
CA THR A 294 -13.15 -25.82 -1.79
C THR A 294 -14.00 -25.07 -0.77
N GLU A 295 -13.37 -24.54 0.25
CA GLU A 295 -14.00 -23.67 1.25
C GLU A 295 -13.26 -22.33 1.28
N LYS A 296 -13.99 -21.22 1.27
CA LYS A 296 -13.46 -19.86 1.40
C LYS A 296 -14.22 -19.14 2.50
N VAL A 297 -13.51 -18.46 3.37
CA VAL A 297 -14.11 -17.72 4.48
C VAL A 297 -13.41 -16.38 4.64
N VAL A 298 -14.18 -15.32 4.84
CA VAL A 298 -13.68 -13.98 5.10
C VAL A 298 -14.26 -13.49 6.42
N PHE A 299 -13.36 -13.11 7.31
CA PHE A 299 -13.67 -12.39 8.54
C PHE A 299 -13.25 -10.94 8.40
N GLU A 300 -14.06 -10.05 8.94
CA GLU A 300 -13.77 -8.62 9.09
C GLU A 300 -14.04 -8.25 10.56
N ASP A 301 -13.06 -7.63 11.21
CA ASP A 301 -13.10 -7.32 12.65
C ASP A 301 -13.43 -8.54 13.54
N GLY A 302 -12.95 -9.72 13.12
CA GLY A 302 -13.16 -10.98 13.84
C GLY A 302 -14.54 -11.62 13.66
N VAL A 303 -15.41 -11.06 12.81
CA VAL A 303 -16.74 -11.61 12.50
C VAL A 303 -16.79 -12.08 11.05
N MET A 304 -17.32 -13.27 10.81
CA MET A 304 -17.49 -13.82 9.46
C MET A 304 -18.45 -12.94 8.65
N VAL A 305 -17.98 -12.41 7.52
CA VAL A 305 -18.77 -11.58 6.60
C VAL A 305 -19.18 -12.33 5.33
N TYR A 306 -18.39 -13.36 4.97
CA TYR A 306 -18.62 -14.18 3.80
C TYR A 306 -18.08 -15.59 4.02
N SER A 307 -18.83 -16.59 3.55
CA SER A 307 -18.33 -17.94 3.36
C SER A 307 -18.85 -18.58 2.09
N PHE A 308 -18.06 -19.49 1.54
CA PHE A 308 -18.39 -20.30 0.38
C PHE A 308 -17.85 -21.70 0.60
N TYR A 309 -18.69 -22.69 0.36
CA TYR A 309 -18.35 -24.10 0.43
C TYR A 309 -18.81 -24.77 -0.85
N TYR A 310 -17.90 -25.47 -1.50
CA TYR A 310 -18.17 -26.29 -2.67
C TYR A 310 -17.56 -27.67 -2.45
N LYS A 311 -18.35 -28.71 -2.72
CA LYS A 311 -17.92 -30.09 -2.72
C LYS A 311 -18.40 -30.77 -3.99
N ASN A 312 -17.50 -31.43 -4.70
CA ASN A 312 -17.82 -32.40 -5.74
C ASN A 312 -17.34 -33.77 -5.28
N GLU A 313 -18.27 -34.67 -5.01
CA GLU A 313 -18.00 -36.03 -4.54
C GLU A 313 -18.60 -37.02 -5.52
N ASN A 314 -17.74 -37.76 -6.22
CA ASN A 314 -18.12 -38.69 -7.29
C ASN A 314 -19.06 -38.08 -8.34
N GLY A 315 -18.83 -36.81 -8.71
CA GLY A 315 -19.65 -36.08 -9.67
C GLY A 315 -20.89 -35.40 -9.08
N ARG A 316 -21.26 -35.69 -7.82
CA ARG A 316 -22.35 -35.00 -7.13
C ARG A 316 -21.83 -33.70 -6.51
N GLU A 317 -22.42 -32.59 -6.91
CA GLU A 317 -22.06 -31.27 -6.41
C GLU A 317 -22.91 -30.83 -5.22
N THR A 318 -22.31 -30.04 -4.35
CA THR A 318 -22.97 -29.34 -3.24
C THR A 318 -22.32 -27.98 -3.11
N ARG A 319 -23.13 -26.92 -3.12
CA ARG A 319 -22.66 -25.54 -3.01
C ARG A 319 -23.46 -24.80 -1.95
N VAL A 320 -22.76 -24.19 -1.01
CA VAL A 320 -23.34 -23.34 0.04
C VAL A 320 -22.59 -22.02 0.03
N GLU A 321 -23.31 -20.90 0.05
CA GLU A 321 -22.74 -19.56 0.12
C GLU A 321 -23.46 -18.77 1.21
N ALA A 322 -22.72 -18.13 2.11
CA ALA A 322 -23.30 -17.28 3.15
C ALA A 322 -22.73 -15.85 3.08
N LYS A 323 -23.60 -14.84 3.15
CA LYS A 323 -23.23 -13.42 3.16
C LYS A 323 -23.88 -12.70 4.33
N LYS A 324 -23.11 -11.88 5.04
CA LYS A 324 -23.64 -11.07 6.14
C LYS A 324 -24.65 -10.03 5.62
N ALA A 325 -25.79 -9.96 6.29
CA ALA A 325 -26.87 -9.00 6.05
C ALA A 325 -27.36 -8.46 7.40
N GLY A 326 -26.82 -7.32 7.82
CA GLY A 326 -27.09 -6.76 9.16
C GLY A 326 -26.60 -7.69 10.28
N GLN A 327 -27.52 -8.17 11.11
CA GLN A 327 -27.26 -9.11 12.21
C GLN A 327 -27.39 -10.59 11.81
N TYR A 328 -27.66 -10.89 10.55
CA TYR A 328 -27.90 -12.25 10.06
C TYR A 328 -26.89 -12.63 8.97
N MET A 329 -26.82 -13.93 8.67
CA MET A 329 -26.16 -14.44 7.47
C MET A 329 -27.24 -14.95 6.50
N ASN A 330 -27.29 -14.40 5.29
CA ASN A 330 -28.11 -14.94 4.21
C ASN A 330 -27.39 -16.15 3.64
N ILE A 331 -27.96 -17.34 3.83
CA ILE A 331 -27.40 -18.59 3.35
C ILE A 331 -28.12 -18.99 2.07
N VAL A 332 -27.35 -19.33 1.04
CA VAL A 332 -27.85 -19.85 -0.23
C VAL A 332 -27.29 -21.25 -0.40
N ASP A 333 -28.14 -22.25 -0.25
CA ASP A 333 -27.81 -23.67 -0.42
C ASP A 333 -28.34 -24.16 -1.77
N ASN A 334 -27.42 -24.54 -2.66
CA ASN A 334 -27.70 -24.96 -4.04
C ASN A 334 -28.65 -24.01 -4.81
N GLY A 335 -28.59 -22.71 -4.50
CA GLY A 335 -29.41 -21.68 -5.12
C GLY A 335 -30.72 -21.34 -4.40
N HIS A 336 -31.07 -22.08 -3.34
CA HIS A 336 -32.24 -21.77 -2.50
C HIS A 336 -31.82 -20.92 -1.30
N LEU A 337 -32.52 -19.79 -1.11
CA LEU A 337 -32.28 -18.89 0.01
C LEU A 337 -32.88 -19.48 1.30
N ASP A 338 -32.03 -19.69 2.30
CA ASP A 338 -32.40 -20.10 3.65
C ASP A 338 -32.05 -18.98 4.65
N PHE A 339 -33.04 -18.53 5.43
CA PHE A 339 -32.91 -17.45 6.40
C PHE A 339 -32.80 -18.03 7.80
N ASN A 340 -31.66 -18.64 8.12
CA ASN A 340 -31.52 -19.34 9.40
C ASN A 340 -30.12 -19.19 9.99
N TYR A 341 -29.67 -17.97 10.29
CA TYR A 341 -28.60 -17.83 11.30
C TYR A 341 -28.45 -16.44 11.92
N GLN A 342 -28.39 -16.40 13.26
CA GLN A 342 -28.09 -15.18 14.03
C GLN A 342 -26.56 -15.03 14.21
N ALA A 343 -26.02 -13.89 13.76
CA ALA A 343 -24.61 -13.51 13.90
C ALA A 343 -24.30 -13.05 15.35
N PRO A 344 -23.03 -13.00 15.80
CA PRO A 344 -21.80 -13.18 15.03
C PRO A 344 -21.22 -14.62 15.05
N VAL A 345 -20.79 -15.08 13.88
CA VAL A 345 -19.87 -16.24 13.76
C VAL A 345 -18.44 -15.71 13.87
N THR A 346 -17.73 -16.09 14.93
CA THR A 346 -16.36 -15.61 15.21
C THR A 346 -15.27 -16.67 15.00
N TYR A 347 -15.68 -17.93 14.80
CA TYR A 347 -14.75 -19.03 14.59
C TYR A 347 -15.35 -20.11 13.69
N ASN A 348 -14.64 -20.52 12.63
CA ASN A 348 -15.08 -21.59 11.72
C ASN A 348 -14.14 -22.81 11.71
N THR A 349 -14.60 -23.90 11.10
CA THR A 349 -13.86 -25.17 10.96
C THR A 349 -12.49 -25.02 10.30
N VAL A 350 -12.30 -24.09 9.36
CA VAL A 350 -11.01 -23.89 8.67
C VAL A 350 -9.96 -23.32 9.62
N GLN A 351 -10.34 -22.46 10.58
CA GLN A 351 -9.41 -21.90 11.57
C GLN A 351 -8.73 -22.96 12.44
N LEU A 352 -9.34 -24.14 12.62
CA LEU A 352 -8.74 -25.24 13.38
C LEU A 352 -7.43 -25.76 12.76
N TYR A 353 -7.26 -25.61 11.45
CA TYR A 353 -6.01 -25.97 10.75
C TYR A 353 -4.91 -24.92 10.96
N CYS A 354 -5.28 -23.68 11.22
CA CYS A 354 -4.36 -22.56 11.37
C CYS A 354 -3.85 -22.40 12.81
N GLY A 355 -4.70 -22.71 13.80
CA GLY A 355 -4.37 -22.55 15.21
C GLY A 355 -5.28 -23.28 16.16
N CYS A 356 -4.85 -23.36 17.42
CA CYS A 356 -5.62 -23.98 18.50
C CYS A 356 -6.88 -23.14 18.81
N PRO A 357 -8.06 -23.75 18.99
CA PRO A 357 -9.24 -23.03 19.48
C PRO A 357 -9.02 -22.55 20.93
N GLY A 358 -9.66 -21.43 21.29
CA GLY A 358 -9.65 -20.91 22.66
C GLY A 358 -10.56 -21.71 23.60
N MET A 359 -10.65 -21.28 24.86
CA MET A 359 -11.66 -21.81 25.79
C MET A 359 -13.06 -21.48 25.26
N ASP A 360 -13.99 -22.42 25.42
CA ASP A 360 -15.42 -22.28 25.08
C ASP A 360 -15.74 -21.84 23.64
N THR A 361 -14.78 -22.02 22.72
CA THR A 361 -14.96 -21.69 21.30
C THR A 361 -16.04 -22.56 20.68
N LYS A 362 -17.09 -21.95 20.12
CA LYS A 362 -18.05 -22.64 19.23
C LYS A 362 -17.56 -22.57 17.79
N VAL A 363 -17.50 -23.71 17.10
CA VAL A 363 -16.92 -23.81 15.75
C VAL A 363 -18.01 -23.92 14.72
N TYR A 364 -18.19 -22.90 13.87
CA TYR A 364 -19.20 -22.96 12.80
C TYR A 364 -18.70 -23.81 11.63
N SER A 365 -19.56 -24.69 11.12
CA SER A 365 -19.28 -25.48 9.92
C SER A 365 -20.13 -25.03 8.75
N ASN A 366 -19.48 -24.56 7.68
CA ASN A 366 -20.16 -24.20 6.44
C ASN A 366 -20.77 -25.45 5.75
N GLN A 367 -20.12 -26.60 5.88
CA GLN A 367 -20.62 -27.87 5.33
C GLN A 367 -21.96 -28.28 5.94
N PHE A 368 -22.11 -28.15 7.26
CA PHE A 368 -23.31 -28.59 8.00
C PHE A 368 -24.24 -27.44 8.37
N GLN A 369 -23.84 -26.20 8.06
CA GLN A 369 -24.59 -24.96 8.32
C GLN A 369 -24.98 -24.79 9.81
N GLN A 370 -24.14 -25.25 10.73
CA GLN A 370 -24.39 -25.20 12.18
C GLN A 370 -23.10 -25.06 13.01
N PHE A 371 -23.23 -24.63 14.26
CA PHE A 371 -22.15 -24.76 15.24
C PHE A 371 -21.94 -26.22 15.62
N LEU A 372 -20.67 -26.60 15.73
CA LEU A 372 -20.22 -27.91 16.16
C LEU A 372 -19.52 -27.79 17.51
N ASP A 373 -19.75 -28.78 18.37
CA ASP A 373 -19.10 -28.87 19.66
C ASP A 373 -17.64 -29.33 19.50
N ILE A 374 -16.73 -28.50 19.99
CA ILE A 374 -15.32 -28.86 20.14
C ILE A 374 -14.96 -28.96 21.62
N LYS A 375 -14.26 -30.04 22.00
CA LYS A 375 -13.81 -30.25 23.38
C LYS A 375 -12.34 -30.58 23.41
N LYS A 376 -11.61 -30.02 24.38
CA LYS A 376 -10.24 -30.44 24.68
C LYS A 376 -10.28 -31.82 25.33
N VAL A 377 -9.62 -32.80 24.73
CA VAL A 377 -9.60 -34.20 25.21
C VAL A 377 -8.22 -34.63 25.71
N ALA A 378 -7.16 -33.92 25.34
CA ALA A 378 -5.82 -34.05 25.92
C ALA A 378 -5.07 -32.72 25.84
N ALA A 379 -3.86 -32.65 26.40
CA ALA A 379 -3.05 -31.42 26.47
C ALA A 379 -2.95 -30.65 25.14
N ASN A 380 -2.76 -31.37 24.03
CA ASN A 380 -2.68 -30.81 22.68
C ASN A 380 -3.66 -31.46 21.70
N ARG A 381 -4.78 -32.02 22.18
CA ARG A 381 -5.76 -32.72 21.33
C ARG A 381 -7.16 -32.24 21.59
N TYR A 382 -7.85 -31.89 20.51
CA TYR A 382 -9.23 -31.41 20.52
C TYR A 382 -10.10 -32.32 19.68
N ARG A 383 -11.30 -32.63 20.16
CA ARG A 383 -12.28 -33.46 19.45
C ARG A 383 -13.44 -32.59 19.00
N LEU A 384 -13.70 -32.55 17.70
CA LEU A 384 -14.84 -31.93 17.06
C LEU A 384 -15.91 -32.99 16.81
N ARG A 385 -17.13 -32.77 17.31
CA ARG A 385 -18.28 -33.65 17.07
C ARG A 385 -18.98 -33.25 15.77
N LEU A 386 -19.13 -34.20 14.85
CA LEU A 386 -19.83 -34.02 13.58
C LEU A 386 -21.25 -34.60 13.66
N PRO A 387 -22.16 -34.22 12.75
CA PRO A 387 -23.44 -34.91 12.59
C PRO A 387 -23.29 -36.42 12.38
N GLY A 388 -24.27 -37.19 12.86
CA GLY A 388 -24.26 -38.65 12.74
C GLY A 388 -23.25 -39.38 13.63
N ASN A 389 -22.87 -38.78 14.76
CA ASN A 389 -21.96 -39.36 15.77
C ASN A 389 -20.54 -39.67 15.26
N ASN A 390 -20.10 -38.96 14.22
CA ASN A 390 -18.71 -39.02 13.73
C ASN A 390 -17.85 -37.98 14.46
N TYR A 391 -16.52 -38.21 14.48
CA TYR A 391 -15.58 -37.33 15.17
C TYR A 391 -14.39 -36.97 14.28
N SER A 392 -13.88 -35.76 14.48
CA SER A 392 -12.56 -35.37 13.99
C SER A 392 -11.68 -34.93 15.15
N TYR A 393 -10.44 -35.39 15.21
CA TYR A 393 -9.49 -35.03 16.26
C TYR A 393 -8.38 -34.17 15.69
N PHE A 394 -8.19 -32.98 16.25
CA PHE A 394 -7.16 -32.04 15.88
C PHE A 394 -6.03 -32.11 16.91
N ASN A 395 -4.82 -32.41 16.43
CA ASN A 395 -3.62 -32.52 17.24
C ASN A 395 -2.71 -31.32 16.97
N TYR A 396 -2.22 -30.70 18.05
CA TYR A 396 -1.43 -29.48 17.97
C TYR A 396 0.00 -29.68 18.50
N LYS A 397 0.97 -28.95 17.93
CA LYS A 397 2.32 -28.84 18.48
C LYS A 397 2.77 -27.39 18.39
N LYS A 398 3.15 -26.78 19.52
CA LYS A 398 3.50 -25.35 19.60
C LYS A 398 2.41 -24.44 18.99
N GLY A 399 1.14 -24.75 19.27
CA GLY A 399 -0.02 -23.99 18.80
C GLY A 399 -0.45 -24.25 17.35
N ARG A 400 0.17 -25.20 16.64
CA ARG A 400 -0.05 -25.49 15.21
C ARG A 400 -0.73 -26.83 15.02
N CYS A 401 -1.74 -26.91 14.17
CA CYS A 401 -2.34 -28.20 13.83
C CYS A 401 -1.33 -29.03 13.02
N THR A 402 -0.91 -30.18 13.55
CA THR A 402 0.04 -31.07 12.90
C THR A 402 -0.63 -32.30 12.31
N GLN A 403 -1.78 -32.70 12.86
CA GLN A 403 -2.51 -33.87 12.41
C GLN A 403 -4.00 -33.75 12.69
N VAL A 404 -4.83 -34.12 11.72
CA VAL A 404 -6.27 -34.29 11.88
C VAL A 404 -6.64 -35.75 11.66
N ASP A 405 -7.24 -36.40 12.66
CA ASP A 405 -7.76 -37.76 12.54
C ASP A 405 -9.25 -37.68 12.28
N VAL A 406 -9.68 -38.12 11.10
CA VAL A 406 -11.07 -38.10 10.68
C VAL A 406 -11.64 -39.51 10.83
N GLU A 407 -12.33 -39.75 11.93
CA GLU A 407 -12.90 -41.06 12.25
C GLU A 407 -14.21 -41.26 11.49
N ARG A 408 -14.33 -42.41 10.84
CA ARG A 408 -15.55 -42.92 10.23
C ARG A 408 -15.80 -44.33 10.77
N VAL A 409 -17.03 -44.81 10.59
CA VAL A 409 -17.46 -46.13 11.07
C VAL A 409 -16.52 -47.27 10.66
N LEU A 410 -15.98 -47.23 9.43
CA LEU A 410 -15.21 -48.33 8.86
C LEU A 410 -13.71 -48.07 8.72
N PHE A 411 -13.26 -46.83 8.87
CA PHE A 411 -11.86 -46.45 8.67
C PHE A 411 -11.56 -45.09 9.29
N THR A 412 -10.28 -44.81 9.48
CA THR A 412 -9.80 -43.47 9.84
C THR A 412 -8.98 -42.91 8.70
N ILE A 413 -9.15 -41.63 8.41
CA ILE A 413 -8.29 -40.88 7.50
C ILE A 413 -7.43 -39.92 8.32
N HIS A 414 -6.14 -39.86 8.01
CA HIS A 414 -5.21 -38.97 8.69
C HIS A 414 -4.80 -37.84 7.75
N PHE A 415 -4.96 -36.60 8.17
CA PHE A 415 -4.38 -35.43 7.50
C PHE A 415 -3.11 -35.07 8.25
N VAL A 416 -1.94 -35.27 7.66
CA VAL A 416 -0.65 -35.04 8.32
C VAL A 416 0.04 -33.83 7.70
N LEU A 417 0.40 -32.84 8.52
CA LEU A 417 1.05 -31.62 8.06
C LEU A 417 2.42 -31.95 7.46
N ARG A 418 2.57 -31.75 6.15
CA ARG A 418 3.81 -31.96 5.40
C ARG A 418 4.69 -30.72 5.40
N LYS A 419 4.09 -29.57 5.09
CA LYS A 419 4.82 -28.32 4.91
C LYS A 419 3.98 -27.14 5.35
N GLU A 420 4.68 -26.15 5.89
CA GLU A 420 4.14 -24.82 6.05
C GLU A 420 5.05 -23.79 5.40
N THR A 421 4.46 -22.85 4.67
CA THR A 421 5.17 -21.75 4.02
C THR A 421 4.63 -20.42 4.51
N LYS A 422 5.52 -19.53 4.97
CA LYS A 422 5.19 -18.12 5.21
C LYS A 422 5.61 -17.32 3.98
N LEU A 423 4.65 -16.70 3.32
CA LEU A 423 4.88 -15.79 2.21
C LEU A 423 4.74 -14.37 2.73
N LEU A 424 5.82 -13.58 2.60
CA LEU A 424 5.79 -12.14 2.82
C LEU A 424 5.44 -11.50 1.49
N GLN A 425 4.26 -10.87 1.40
CA GLN A 425 3.81 -10.10 0.24
C GLN A 425 3.95 -8.60 0.45
#